data_AF-A0A933BSP7-F1
#
_entry.id   AF-A0A933BSP7-F1
#
_cell.length_a   1.000
_cell.length_b   1.000
_cell.length_c   1.000
_cell.angle_alpha   90.00
_cell.angle_beta   90.00
_cell.angle_gamma   90.00
#
_symmetry.space_group_name_H-M   'P 1'
#
loop_
_entity.id
_entity.type
_entity.pdbx_description
1 polymer ?
#
loop_
_entity_poly.entity_id
_entity_poly.type
_entity_poly.pdbx_seq_one_letter_code
_entity_poly.pdbx_strand_id
1 'polypeptide(L)'
;MMSNPIAYPPNGTCEDILCFLARAEERRQRLAGIKLPIKASWTRRILEPIGNAVGVACSRLMESCPAFIVRKTQDWTFRQVAGNGLIEFDPEEPVLGRARELCLDIERRAGRRPALLCLMSHPPVDERWLHLNVEMVRHVLLALAQVRGAAARPRMVVAVDSYALDMLGLVVESVYAGFMGTYHLGIDRLALRRAPASRFWIGSASWTRCPWRLLSLLRCGGEAGIVMGGGVPQTARTLYTMREFLWRLRRSRDEGVGPARALRELRRLSTDFIEFLHSGALSPEAHRNAWRLMEAWIAAQITGEWHAARGERSLDAYTGSVSSTVRAALQACAQAMGCGEAAWNEEWEALQEEFHRETPYRGRFFRVLARRLTAIGRPVLLLPLAHRFDPQVEPGDEAGGVSLRWGEPILLNEDADFDSIRTLAQGLARANFS
;
A
#
# COMPACT_ATOMS: atom_id res chain seq x y z
N MET A 1 -29.65 -13.57 -16.29
CA MET A 1 -28.20 -13.52 -15.95
C MET A 1 -28.07 -13.88 -14.49
N MET A 2 -27.44 -15.01 -14.15
CA MET A 2 -27.11 -15.29 -12.75
C MET A 2 -26.12 -14.22 -12.28
N SER A 3 -26.49 -13.44 -11.27
CA SER A 3 -25.58 -12.53 -10.59
C SER A 3 -24.37 -13.36 -10.16
N ASN A 4 -23.19 -13.07 -10.71
CA ASN A 4 -21.95 -13.69 -10.24
C ASN A 4 -21.94 -13.56 -8.71
N PRO A 5 -21.76 -14.65 -7.95
CA PRO A 5 -21.66 -14.55 -6.50
C PRO A 5 -20.61 -13.49 -6.18
N ILE A 6 -20.97 -12.54 -5.30
CA ILE A 6 -20.09 -11.43 -4.92
C ILE A 6 -18.70 -12.00 -4.68
N ALA A 7 -17.72 -11.62 -5.51
CA ALA A 7 -16.38 -12.22 -5.52
C ALA A 7 -15.70 -12.15 -4.14
N TYR A 8 -16.20 -11.26 -3.28
CA TYR A 8 -15.72 -11.05 -1.92
C TYR A 8 -16.90 -10.82 -0.95
N PRO A 9 -17.45 -11.86 -0.29
CA PRO A 9 -18.49 -11.71 0.73
C PRO A 9 -17.95 -11.11 2.04
N PRO A 10 -18.71 -10.23 2.75
CA PRO A 10 -18.29 -9.62 4.02
C PRO A 10 -17.82 -10.64 5.08
N ASN A 11 -16.79 -10.31 5.85
CA ASN A 11 -16.22 -11.19 6.89
C ASN A 11 -15.97 -10.50 8.25
N GLY A 12 -16.33 -9.22 8.39
CA GLY A 12 -16.27 -8.52 9.66
C GLY A 12 -14.90 -7.98 10.04
N THR A 13 -13.94 -8.10 9.15
CA THR A 13 -12.61 -7.55 9.33
C THR A 13 -12.47 -6.22 8.61
N CYS A 14 -11.30 -5.59 8.72
CA CYS A 14 -11.02 -4.39 7.92
C CYS A 14 -10.99 -4.67 6.41
N GLU A 15 -10.91 -5.93 5.99
CA GLU A 15 -10.92 -6.32 4.59
C GLU A 15 -12.29 -6.04 3.94
N ASP A 16 -13.35 -5.87 4.72
CA ASP A 16 -14.66 -5.42 4.20
C ASP A 16 -14.56 -4.08 3.47
N ILE A 17 -13.74 -3.15 3.97
CA ILE A 17 -13.46 -1.89 3.29
C ILE A 17 -12.69 -2.13 1.98
N LEU A 18 -11.71 -3.04 2.02
CA LEU A 18 -10.88 -3.37 0.87
C LEU A 18 -11.71 -3.99 -0.27
N CYS A 19 -12.86 -4.59 0.04
CA CYS A 19 -13.74 -5.17 -0.96
C CYS A 19 -14.61 -4.17 -1.71
N PHE A 20 -14.82 -2.96 -1.20
CA PHE A 20 -15.38 -1.88 -2.02
C PHE A 20 -14.41 -1.52 -3.14
N LEU A 21 -13.11 -1.43 -2.81
CA LEU A 21 -12.07 -1.14 -3.80
C LEU A 21 -11.95 -2.27 -4.83
N ALA A 22 -12.08 -3.50 -4.37
CA ALA A 22 -12.01 -4.66 -5.25
C ALA A 22 -13.06 -4.64 -6.33
N ARG A 23 -14.30 -4.45 -5.90
CA ARG A 23 -15.44 -4.42 -6.81
C ARG A 23 -15.40 -3.22 -7.74
N ALA A 24 -14.91 -2.08 -7.24
CA ALA A 24 -14.80 -0.88 -8.04
C ALA A 24 -13.74 -1.03 -9.15
N GLU A 25 -12.57 -1.61 -8.83
CA GLU A 25 -11.52 -1.88 -9.82
C GLU A 25 -11.96 -2.95 -10.82
N GLU A 26 -12.60 -4.04 -10.36
CA GLU A 26 -13.18 -5.06 -11.24
C GLU A 26 -14.22 -4.45 -12.21
N ARG A 27 -15.08 -3.56 -11.70
CA ARG A 27 -16.05 -2.81 -12.50
C ARG A 27 -15.35 -1.91 -13.52
N ARG A 28 -14.29 -1.20 -13.15
CA ARG A 28 -13.51 -0.37 -14.06
C ARG A 28 -12.93 -1.20 -15.20
N GLN A 29 -12.29 -2.31 -14.89
CA GLN A 29 -11.69 -3.20 -15.88
C GLN A 29 -12.75 -3.71 -16.86
N ARG A 30 -13.93 -4.11 -16.35
CA ARG A 30 -15.08 -4.48 -17.21
C ARG A 30 -15.55 -3.33 -18.11
N LEU A 31 -15.66 -2.12 -17.58
CA LEU A 31 -16.05 -0.93 -18.35
C LEU A 31 -15.01 -0.56 -19.40
N ALA A 32 -13.73 -0.80 -19.13
CA ALA A 32 -12.63 -0.66 -20.08
C ALA A 32 -12.55 -1.80 -21.11
N GLY A 33 -13.46 -2.78 -21.07
CA GLY A 33 -13.47 -3.93 -21.97
C GLY A 33 -12.37 -4.97 -21.67
N ILE A 34 -11.67 -4.84 -20.55
CA ILE A 34 -10.63 -5.79 -20.14
C ILE A 34 -11.30 -7.09 -19.71
N LYS A 35 -11.02 -8.16 -20.45
CA LYS A 35 -11.53 -9.50 -20.14
C LYS A 35 -10.66 -10.14 -19.08
N LEU A 36 -11.18 -10.25 -17.87
CA LEU A 36 -10.53 -10.98 -16.79
C LEU A 36 -10.58 -12.50 -17.03
N PRO A 37 -9.49 -13.24 -16.71
CA PRO A 37 -9.50 -14.69 -16.68
C PRO A 37 -10.64 -15.23 -15.82
N ILE A 38 -11.44 -16.14 -16.37
CA ILE A 38 -12.49 -16.83 -15.61
C ILE A 38 -11.85 -17.87 -14.70
N LYS A 39 -11.93 -17.66 -13.39
CA LYS A 39 -11.39 -18.57 -12.36
C LYS A 39 -12.55 -19.28 -11.67
N ALA A 40 -12.97 -20.43 -12.18
CA ALA A 40 -14.12 -21.16 -11.63
C ALA A 40 -13.90 -21.50 -10.15
N SER A 41 -14.92 -21.31 -9.31
CA SER A 41 -14.81 -21.44 -7.84
C SER A 41 -14.23 -22.78 -7.38
N TRP A 42 -14.55 -23.87 -8.08
CA TRP A 42 -14.02 -25.20 -7.77
C TRP A 42 -12.53 -25.31 -8.14
N THR A 43 -12.10 -24.77 -9.29
CA THR A 43 -10.67 -24.76 -9.69
C THR A 43 -9.84 -23.97 -8.68
N ARG A 44 -10.35 -22.83 -8.21
CA ARG A 44 -9.71 -22.00 -7.18
C ARG A 44 -9.53 -22.77 -5.87
N ARG A 45 -10.55 -23.50 -5.42
CA ARG A 45 -10.46 -24.33 -4.19
C ARG A 45 -9.37 -25.40 -4.25
N ILE A 46 -9.06 -25.94 -5.43
CA ILE A 46 -8.10 -27.05 -5.61
C ILE A 46 -6.70 -26.52 -5.96
N LEU A 47 -6.59 -25.69 -6.99
CA LEU A 47 -5.30 -25.28 -7.54
C LEU A 47 -4.64 -24.16 -6.74
N GLU A 48 -5.43 -23.30 -6.09
CA GLU A 48 -4.88 -22.17 -5.33
C GLU A 48 -4.03 -22.63 -4.13
N PRO A 49 -4.47 -23.57 -3.26
CA PRO A 49 -3.63 -24.07 -2.18
C PRO A 49 -2.36 -24.77 -2.67
N ILE A 50 -2.43 -25.49 -3.79
CA ILE A 50 -1.27 -26.18 -4.39
C ILE A 50 -0.26 -25.15 -4.88
N GLY A 51 -0.71 -24.16 -5.66
CA GLY A 51 0.18 -23.10 -6.16
C GLY A 51 0.80 -22.30 -5.01
N ASN A 52 0.02 -21.94 -3.99
CA ASN A 52 0.55 -21.28 -2.79
C ASN A 52 1.62 -22.13 -2.09
N ALA A 53 1.38 -23.44 -1.91
CA ALA A 53 2.36 -24.34 -1.30
C ALA A 53 3.65 -24.41 -2.12
N VAL A 54 3.57 -24.44 -3.45
CA VAL A 54 4.75 -24.36 -4.33
C VAL A 54 5.48 -23.03 -4.14
N GLY A 55 4.78 -21.90 -4.12
CA GLY A 55 5.38 -20.59 -3.86
C GLY A 55 6.10 -20.52 -2.50
N VAL A 56 5.49 -21.09 -1.45
CA VAL A 56 6.09 -21.21 -0.11
C VAL A 56 7.34 -22.10 -0.16
N ALA A 57 7.30 -23.23 -0.88
CA ALA A 57 8.46 -24.11 -1.05
C ALA A 57 9.61 -23.39 -1.76
N CYS A 58 9.32 -22.61 -2.82
CA CYS A 58 10.30 -21.77 -3.49
C CYS A 58 10.91 -20.74 -2.53
N SER A 59 10.11 -20.12 -1.66
CA SER A 59 10.61 -19.22 -0.61
C SER A 59 11.60 -19.93 0.32
N ARG A 60 11.27 -21.12 0.81
CA ARG A 60 12.15 -21.91 1.70
C ARG A 60 13.45 -22.32 1.01
N LEU A 61 13.38 -22.65 -0.27
CA LEU A 61 14.56 -22.93 -1.08
C LEU A 61 15.46 -21.69 -1.15
N MET A 62 14.90 -20.52 -1.47
CA MET A 62 15.68 -19.28 -1.51
C MET A 62 16.25 -18.87 -0.15
N GLU A 63 15.55 -19.14 0.95
CA GLU A 63 16.07 -18.93 2.31
C GLU A 63 17.23 -19.86 2.67
N SER A 64 17.33 -21.01 2.02
CA SER A 64 18.40 -21.98 2.19
C SER A 64 19.62 -21.67 1.31
N CYS A 65 19.44 -20.95 0.20
CA CYS A 65 20.53 -20.54 -0.68
C CYS A 65 21.40 -19.43 -0.07
N PRO A 66 22.73 -19.43 -0.29
CA PRO A 66 23.59 -18.30 0.04
C PRO A 66 23.06 -16.96 -0.49
N ALA A 67 23.15 -15.91 0.32
CA ALA A 67 22.60 -14.59 0.01
C ALA A 67 23.06 -14.03 -1.35
N PHE A 68 24.32 -14.25 -1.73
CA PHE A 68 24.86 -13.78 -3.01
C PHE A 68 24.20 -14.47 -4.22
N ILE A 69 23.82 -15.76 -4.10
CA ILE A 69 23.12 -16.49 -5.16
C ILE A 69 21.74 -15.91 -5.34
N VAL A 70 21.01 -15.77 -4.22
CA VAL A 70 19.67 -15.17 -4.21
C VAL A 70 19.68 -13.79 -4.86
N ARG A 71 20.63 -12.93 -4.47
CA ARG A 71 20.78 -11.59 -5.05
C ARG A 71 21.03 -11.64 -6.56
N LYS A 72 21.95 -12.50 -7.02
CA LYS A 72 22.23 -12.67 -8.46
C LYS A 72 21.01 -13.15 -9.22
N THR A 73 20.28 -14.12 -8.68
CA THR A 73 19.04 -14.62 -9.28
C THR A 73 17.98 -13.52 -9.37
N GLN A 74 17.77 -12.76 -8.30
CA GLN A 74 16.81 -11.66 -8.30
C GLN A 74 17.20 -10.55 -9.27
N ASP A 75 18.47 -10.11 -9.27
CA ASP A 75 18.95 -9.09 -10.21
C ASP A 75 18.76 -9.57 -11.66
N TRP A 76 19.16 -10.81 -11.97
CA TRP A 76 18.92 -11.39 -13.29
C TRP A 76 17.43 -11.41 -13.66
N THR A 77 16.55 -11.89 -12.76
CA THR A 77 15.11 -11.93 -13.01
C THR A 77 14.54 -10.54 -13.27
N PHE A 78 14.91 -9.54 -12.46
CA PHE A 78 14.40 -8.18 -12.65
C PHE A 78 14.92 -7.55 -13.96
N ARG A 79 16.17 -7.82 -14.37
CA ARG A 79 16.67 -7.41 -15.68
C ARG A 79 15.86 -8.02 -16.83
N GLN A 80 15.50 -9.30 -16.72
CA GLN A 80 14.67 -9.96 -17.74
C GLN A 80 13.25 -9.35 -17.81
N VAL A 81 12.69 -8.97 -16.67
CA VAL A 81 11.34 -8.38 -16.60
C VAL A 81 11.34 -6.91 -17.04
N ALA A 82 12.39 -6.14 -16.72
CA ALA A 82 12.52 -4.74 -17.13
C ALA A 82 12.73 -4.58 -18.65
N GLY A 83 13.25 -5.60 -19.33
CA GLY A 83 13.49 -5.56 -20.77
C GLY A 83 14.56 -4.53 -21.16
N ASN A 84 14.28 -3.72 -22.18
CA ASN A 84 15.25 -2.77 -22.75
C ASN A 84 15.41 -1.47 -21.93
N GLY A 85 14.56 -1.21 -20.93
CA GLY A 85 14.59 0.00 -20.09
C GLY A 85 15.56 -0.11 -18.90
N LEU A 86 16.73 -0.74 -19.07
CA LEU A 86 17.65 -1.01 -17.99
C LEU A 86 18.34 0.28 -17.52
N ILE A 87 18.15 0.64 -16.25
CA ILE A 87 18.89 1.73 -15.62
C ILE A 87 20.07 1.12 -14.87
N GLU A 88 21.30 1.42 -15.27
CA GLU A 88 22.48 0.86 -14.61
C GLU A 88 22.52 1.24 -13.13
N PHE A 89 22.88 0.27 -12.28
CA PHE A 89 23.05 0.50 -10.85
C PHE A 89 24.51 0.82 -10.56
N ASP A 90 24.78 2.00 -10.01
CA ASP A 90 26.11 2.42 -9.58
C ASP A 90 26.33 2.08 -8.09
N PRO A 91 27.13 1.05 -7.76
CA PRO A 91 27.44 0.70 -6.37
C PRO A 91 28.34 1.72 -5.66
N GLU A 92 29.01 2.59 -6.42
CA GLU A 92 29.97 3.59 -5.93
C GLU A 92 29.34 4.98 -5.78
N GLU A 93 28.01 5.07 -5.93
CA GLU A 93 27.30 6.33 -5.74
C GLU A 93 27.61 6.92 -4.34
N PRO A 94 28.07 8.19 -4.25
CA PRO A 94 28.57 8.76 -2.99
C PRO A 94 27.58 8.65 -1.82
N VAL A 95 26.27 8.72 -2.11
CA VAL A 95 25.20 8.58 -1.11
C VAL A 95 25.21 7.17 -0.49
N LEU A 96 25.42 6.13 -1.29
CA LEU A 96 25.49 4.74 -0.80
C LEU A 96 26.77 4.49 0.00
N GLY A 97 27.89 5.12 -0.39
CA GLY A 97 29.14 5.13 0.38
C GLY A 97 28.94 5.72 1.77
N ARG A 98 28.36 6.93 1.86
CA ARG A 98 28.02 7.58 3.14
C ARG A 98 27.04 6.75 3.98
N ALA A 99 26.03 6.16 3.34
CA ALA A 99 25.09 5.27 4.02
C ALA A 99 25.78 4.04 4.63
N ARG A 100 26.76 3.45 3.93
CA ARG A 100 27.56 2.34 4.42
C ARG A 100 28.44 2.75 5.61
N GLU A 101 29.10 3.90 5.53
CA GLU A 101 29.90 4.45 6.64
C GLU A 101 29.04 4.68 7.88
N LEU A 102 27.86 5.31 7.72
CA LEU A 102 26.91 5.53 8.80
C LEU A 102 26.38 4.20 9.38
N CYS A 103 26.10 3.21 8.54
CA CYS A 103 25.70 1.86 8.96
C CYS A 103 26.75 1.22 9.87
N LEU A 104 28.03 1.25 9.47
CA LEU A 104 29.16 0.73 10.23
C LEU A 104 29.39 1.50 11.54
N ASP A 105 29.24 2.82 11.50
CA ASP A 105 29.35 3.65 12.69
C ASP A 105 28.24 3.37 13.72
N ILE A 106 27.00 3.20 13.27
CA ILE A 106 25.88 2.79 14.13
C ILE A 106 26.14 1.40 14.71
N GLU A 107 26.62 0.44 13.92
CA GLU A 107 26.93 -0.90 14.41
C GLU A 107 28.01 -0.88 15.50
N ARG A 108 29.07 -0.08 15.30
CA ARG A 108 30.13 0.12 16.30
C ARG A 108 29.59 0.74 17.60
N ARG A 109 28.76 1.80 17.51
CA ARG A 109 28.21 2.49 18.68
C ARG A 109 27.16 1.66 19.43
N ALA A 110 26.29 0.97 18.71
CA ALA A 110 25.17 0.23 19.30
C ALA A 110 25.52 -1.22 19.67
N GLY A 111 26.69 -1.72 19.29
CA GLY A 111 27.12 -3.12 19.49
C GLY A 111 26.28 -4.13 18.69
N ARG A 112 25.47 -3.66 17.73
CA ARG A 112 24.58 -4.49 16.90
C ARG A 112 24.25 -3.77 15.60
N ARG A 113 24.01 -4.54 14.54
CA ARG A 113 23.67 -4.03 13.21
C ARG A 113 22.46 -3.11 13.22
N PRO A 114 22.44 -1.95 12.53
CA PRO A 114 21.19 -1.25 12.29
C PRO A 114 20.29 -2.06 11.35
N ALA A 115 18.98 -1.86 11.47
CA ALA A 115 18.05 -2.25 10.42
C ALA A 115 18.20 -1.30 9.22
N LEU A 116 17.99 -1.79 8.00
CA LEU A 116 18.01 -0.96 6.80
C LEU A 116 16.60 -0.90 6.22
N LEU A 117 16.12 0.30 5.94
CA LEU A 117 14.79 0.50 5.37
C LEU A 117 14.88 1.48 4.19
N CYS A 118 14.67 0.97 2.99
CA CYS A 118 14.55 1.82 1.81
C CYS A 118 13.09 2.26 1.61
N LEU A 119 12.88 3.55 1.40
CA LEU A 119 11.61 4.16 1.06
C LEU A 119 11.69 4.64 -0.39
N MET A 120 11.04 3.93 -1.31
CA MET A 120 11.10 4.25 -2.74
C MET A 120 9.82 4.93 -3.20
N SER A 121 9.91 5.96 -4.04
CA SER A 121 8.77 6.52 -4.76
C SER A 121 8.08 5.47 -5.63
N HIS A 122 6.82 5.67 -6.00
CA HIS A 122 6.09 4.80 -6.93
C HIS A 122 5.95 5.49 -8.29
N PRO A 123 6.57 4.96 -9.36
CA PRO A 123 6.33 5.37 -10.73
C PRO A 123 4.84 5.40 -11.11
N PRO A 124 4.41 6.25 -12.06
CA PRO A 124 3.07 6.17 -12.63
C PRO A 124 2.74 4.75 -13.10
N VAL A 125 1.48 4.32 -12.90
CA VAL A 125 1.00 3.03 -13.40
C VAL A 125 0.52 3.20 -14.84
N ASP A 126 1.48 3.50 -15.72
CA ASP A 126 1.31 3.66 -17.16
C ASP A 126 2.15 2.58 -17.85
N GLU A 127 1.62 1.97 -18.92
CA GLU A 127 2.28 0.91 -19.68
C GLU A 127 3.72 1.29 -20.08
N ARG A 128 3.92 2.57 -20.44
CA ARG A 128 5.22 3.13 -20.82
C ARG A 128 6.27 3.04 -19.69
N TRP A 129 5.83 3.14 -18.44
CA TRP A 129 6.70 3.26 -17.27
C TRP A 129 6.64 2.04 -16.33
N LEU A 130 5.97 0.96 -16.73
CA LEU A 130 5.88 -0.25 -15.90
C LEU A 130 7.26 -0.86 -15.60
N HIS A 131 8.19 -0.79 -16.55
CA HIS A 131 9.57 -1.24 -16.37
C HIS A 131 10.28 -0.51 -15.22
N LEU A 132 9.94 0.76 -14.97
CA LEU A 132 10.55 1.57 -13.93
C LEU A 132 10.23 1.05 -12.53
N ASN A 133 9.02 0.51 -12.30
CA ASN A 133 8.68 -0.13 -11.02
C ASN A 133 9.62 -1.30 -10.73
N VAL A 134 9.94 -2.08 -11.77
CA VAL A 134 10.83 -3.24 -11.68
C VAL A 134 12.27 -2.80 -11.43
N GLU A 135 12.75 -1.80 -12.16
CA GLU A 135 14.09 -1.26 -11.98
C GLU A 135 14.27 -0.63 -10.60
N MET A 136 13.30 0.15 -10.11
CA MET A 136 13.37 0.70 -8.77
C MET A 136 13.47 -0.40 -7.71
N VAL A 137 12.65 -1.46 -7.81
CA VAL A 137 12.77 -2.62 -6.90
C VAL A 137 14.17 -3.23 -6.96
N ARG A 138 14.70 -3.43 -8.18
CA ARG A 138 16.04 -3.98 -8.40
C ARG A 138 17.13 -3.12 -7.72
N HIS A 139 17.08 -1.81 -7.95
CA HIS A 139 17.98 -0.82 -7.32
C HIS A 139 17.91 -0.85 -5.80
N VAL A 140 16.71 -0.97 -5.22
CA VAL A 140 16.55 -1.12 -3.76
C VAL A 140 17.24 -2.37 -3.22
N LEU A 141 17.05 -3.52 -3.88
CA LEU A 141 17.69 -4.76 -3.44
C LEU A 141 19.22 -4.69 -3.50
N LEU A 142 19.76 -4.10 -4.57
CA LEU A 142 21.21 -3.94 -4.73
C LEU A 142 21.78 -2.93 -3.72
N ALA A 143 21.16 -1.77 -3.56
CA ALA A 143 21.61 -0.75 -2.61
C ALA A 143 21.59 -1.23 -1.16
N LEU A 144 20.52 -1.92 -0.74
CA LEU A 144 20.45 -2.47 0.62
C LEU A 144 21.56 -3.51 0.88
N ALA A 145 21.91 -4.31 -0.14
CA ALA A 145 23.03 -5.24 -0.03
C ALA A 145 24.39 -4.52 -0.03
N GLN A 146 24.54 -3.46 -0.83
CA GLN A 146 25.76 -2.64 -0.91
C GLN A 146 26.02 -1.91 0.42
N VAL A 147 25.01 -1.22 0.95
CA VAL A 147 25.08 -0.52 2.25
C VAL A 147 25.35 -1.48 3.40
N ARG A 148 24.80 -2.71 3.34
CA ARG A 148 25.08 -3.73 4.36
C ARG A 148 26.54 -4.18 4.34
N GLY A 149 27.19 -4.25 3.18
CA GLY A 149 28.58 -4.71 3.05
C GLY A 149 28.84 -6.16 3.51
N ALA A 150 27.77 -6.94 3.72
CA ALA A 150 27.81 -8.33 4.18
C ALA A 150 26.66 -9.13 3.56
N ALA A 151 26.53 -10.42 3.91
CA ALA A 151 25.41 -11.24 3.46
C ALA A 151 24.07 -10.59 3.88
N ALA A 152 23.31 -10.11 2.89
CA ALA A 152 22.04 -9.43 3.05
C ALA A 152 20.95 -10.15 2.24
N ARG A 153 19.72 -10.19 2.75
CA ARG A 153 18.57 -10.74 2.01
C ARG A 153 17.43 -9.73 2.06
N PRO A 154 17.55 -8.61 1.31
CA PRO A 154 16.57 -7.55 1.41
C PRO A 154 15.19 -8.04 0.98
N ARG A 155 14.17 -7.62 1.72
CA ARG A 155 12.79 -8.02 1.46
C ARG A 155 11.98 -6.82 1.00
N MET A 156 11.24 -6.97 -0.10
CA MET A 156 10.32 -5.94 -0.56
C MET A 156 8.96 -6.05 0.14
N VAL A 157 8.43 -4.91 0.56
CA VAL A 157 7.02 -4.74 0.92
C VAL A 157 6.29 -4.30 -0.34
N VAL A 158 5.58 -5.23 -0.95
CA VAL A 158 4.89 -5.03 -2.23
C VAL A 158 3.44 -5.47 -2.11
N ALA A 159 2.56 -4.81 -2.83
CA ALA A 159 1.18 -5.26 -2.96
C ALA A 159 1.14 -6.52 -3.83
N VAL A 160 0.44 -7.53 -3.33
CA VAL A 160 0.24 -8.87 -3.95
C VAL A 160 -1.27 -9.15 -3.97
N ASP A 161 -2.06 -8.10 -4.11
CA ASP A 161 -3.51 -8.21 -4.08
C ASP A 161 -4.08 -8.62 -5.42
N SER A 162 -5.33 -9.09 -5.33
CA SER A 162 -6.08 -9.65 -6.44
C SER A 162 -6.20 -8.69 -7.63
N TYR A 163 -6.08 -7.37 -7.50
CA TYR A 163 -6.23 -6.47 -8.65
C TYR A 163 -5.11 -6.61 -9.66
N ALA A 164 -3.87 -6.72 -9.17
CA ALA A 164 -2.70 -6.94 -10.02
C ALA A 164 -2.64 -8.40 -10.49
N LEU A 165 -3.06 -9.34 -9.64
CA LEU A 165 -2.96 -10.78 -9.93
C LEU A 165 -4.16 -11.36 -10.67
N ASP A 166 -5.29 -10.64 -10.73
CA ASP A 166 -6.49 -11.17 -11.38
C ASP A 166 -6.31 -11.31 -12.88
N MET A 167 -5.40 -10.51 -13.46
CA MET A 167 -4.92 -10.62 -14.84
C MET A 167 -4.11 -11.90 -15.11
N LEU A 168 -3.58 -12.56 -14.08
CA LEU A 168 -2.79 -13.77 -14.22
C LEU A 168 -3.67 -15.02 -14.19
N GLY A 169 -3.20 -16.08 -14.86
CA GLY A 169 -3.74 -17.42 -14.70
C GLY A 169 -3.64 -17.89 -13.24
N LEU A 170 -4.62 -18.67 -12.79
CA LEU A 170 -4.78 -19.09 -11.38
C LEU A 170 -3.51 -19.73 -10.78
N VAL A 171 -2.79 -20.57 -11.54
CA VAL A 171 -1.57 -21.22 -11.07
C VAL A 171 -0.46 -20.20 -10.84
N VAL A 172 -0.22 -19.30 -11.80
CA VAL A 172 0.81 -18.27 -11.71
C VAL A 172 0.50 -17.30 -10.58
N GLU A 173 -0.76 -16.84 -10.46
CA GLU A 173 -1.23 -16.04 -9.33
C GLU A 173 -0.86 -16.69 -8.00
N SER A 174 -1.17 -17.97 -7.84
CA SER A 174 -1.04 -18.67 -6.56
C SER A 174 0.42 -18.93 -6.20
N VAL A 175 1.24 -19.33 -7.17
CA VAL A 175 2.70 -19.48 -6.96
C VAL A 175 3.32 -18.13 -6.59
N TYR A 176 2.96 -17.07 -7.31
CA TYR A 176 3.44 -15.72 -7.02
C TYR A 176 2.98 -15.24 -5.64
N ALA A 177 1.71 -15.42 -5.27
CA ALA A 177 1.17 -15.03 -3.98
C ALA A 177 1.85 -15.79 -2.82
N GLY A 178 2.05 -17.10 -2.97
CA GLY A 178 2.80 -17.92 -2.03
C GLY A 178 4.24 -17.42 -1.85
N PHE A 179 4.95 -17.20 -2.95
CA PHE A 179 6.35 -16.74 -2.94
C PHE A 179 6.49 -15.32 -2.35
N MET A 180 5.78 -14.34 -2.92
CA MET A 180 5.87 -12.95 -2.48
C MET A 180 5.32 -12.77 -1.06
N GLY A 181 4.28 -13.51 -0.69
CA GLY A 181 3.69 -13.47 0.64
C GLY A 181 4.61 -14.02 1.72
N THR A 182 5.54 -14.93 1.41
CA THR A 182 6.42 -15.58 2.39
C THR A 182 7.88 -15.15 2.31
N TYR A 183 8.48 -15.15 1.11
CA TYR A 183 9.86 -14.70 0.91
C TYR A 183 9.93 -13.19 1.10
N HIS A 184 9.13 -12.45 0.34
CA HIS A 184 9.01 -11.02 0.52
C HIS A 184 7.99 -10.69 1.63
N LEU A 185 7.81 -9.40 1.88
CA LEU A 185 6.75 -8.89 2.76
C LEU A 185 5.52 -8.54 1.91
N GLY A 186 5.16 -9.45 1.01
CA GLY A 186 4.02 -9.32 0.13
C GLY A 186 2.74 -9.08 0.92
N ILE A 187 1.96 -8.11 0.46
CA ILE A 187 0.71 -7.68 1.07
C ILE A 187 -0.46 -8.08 0.18
N ASP A 188 -1.17 -9.10 0.60
CA ASP A 188 -2.45 -9.44 0.02
C ASP A 188 -3.56 -8.77 0.85
N ARG A 189 -4.27 -7.84 0.19
CA ARG A 189 -5.37 -7.08 0.78
C ARG A 189 -6.56 -7.96 1.17
N LEU A 190 -6.72 -9.11 0.54
CA LEU A 190 -7.87 -10.00 0.72
C LEU A 190 -7.42 -11.43 1.09
N ALA A 191 -6.24 -11.57 1.69
CA ALA A 191 -5.67 -12.87 2.05
C ALA A 191 -6.62 -13.70 2.95
N LEU A 192 -7.33 -13.05 3.88
CA LEU A 192 -8.27 -13.76 4.76
C LEU A 192 -9.59 -14.10 4.05
N ARG A 193 -9.81 -13.65 2.81
CA ARG A 193 -10.97 -14.03 1.99
C ARG A 193 -10.71 -15.21 1.05
N ARG A 194 -9.46 -15.63 0.93
CA ARG A 194 -9.10 -16.84 0.17
C ARG A 194 -9.66 -18.10 0.83
N ALA A 195 -9.72 -19.18 0.05
CA ALA A 195 -10.19 -20.48 0.54
C ALA A 195 -9.41 -20.92 1.80
N PRO A 196 -10.01 -21.66 2.75
CA PRO A 196 -9.37 -21.98 4.03
C PRO A 196 -7.97 -22.59 3.91
N ALA A 197 -7.76 -23.52 2.96
CA ALA A 197 -6.45 -24.13 2.71
C ALA A 197 -5.43 -23.12 2.13
N SER A 198 -5.87 -22.20 1.26
CA SER A 198 -5.03 -21.11 0.76
C SER A 198 -4.65 -20.14 1.90
N ARG A 199 -5.63 -19.77 2.75
CA ARG A 199 -5.43 -18.92 3.92
C ARG A 199 -4.42 -19.50 4.91
N PHE A 200 -4.35 -20.82 5.07
CA PHE A 200 -3.33 -21.47 5.90
C PHE A 200 -1.92 -21.09 5.44
N TRP A 201 -1.66 -21.12 4.13
CA TRP A 201 -0.34 -20.81 3.57
C TRP A 201 0.00 -19.33 3.58
N ILE A 202 -0.95 -18.47 3.18
CA ILE A 202 -0.67 -17.05 2.91
C ILE A 202 -1.44 -16.06 3.80
N GLY A 203 -2.14 -16.52 4.83
CA GLY A 203 -2.87 -15.65 5.75
C GLY A 203 -1.95 -14.68 6.52
N SER A 204 -0.66 -14.99 6.66
CA SER A 204 0.35 -14.07 7.21
C SER A 204 0.64 -12.89 6.28
N ALA A 205 0.36 -13.00 4.98
CA ALA A 205 0.47 -11.93 3.99
C ALA A 205 -0.70 -10.94 4.02
N SER A 206 -1.70 -11.13 4.89
CA SER A 206 -2.80 -10.18 5.05
C SER A 206 -2.31 -8.76 5.33
N TRP A 207 -2.98 -7.77 4.74
CA TRP A 207 -2.73 -6.35 4.96
C TRP A 207 -2.62 -5.95 6.43
N THR A 208 -3.45 -6.55 7.28
CA THR A 208 -3.46 -6.29 8.73
C THR A 208 -2.20 -6.78 9.45
N ARG A 209 -1.53 -7.79 8.90
CA ARG A 209 -0.34 -8.42 9.49
C ARG A 209 0.96 -7.84 8.95
N CYS A 210 0.95 -7.20 7.78
CA CYS A 210 2.14 -6.61 7.17
C CYS A 210 2.94 -5.71 8.13
N PRO A 211 2.34 -4.74 8.86
CA PRO A 211 3.10 -3.91 9.78
C PRO A 211 3.87 -4.71 10.82
N TRP A 212 3.27 -5.77 11.38
CA TRP A 212 3.92 -6.60 12.39
C TRP A 212 5.07 -7.43 11.81
N ARG A 213 4.92 -7.93 10.57
CA ARG A 213 5.99 -8.65 9.87
C ARG A 213 7.17 -7.74 9.54
N LEU A 214 6.90 -6.54 9.04
CA LEU A 214 7.92 -5.52 8.80
C LEU A 214 8.65 -5.15 10.09
N LEU A 215 7.91 -4.87 11.17
CA LEU A 215 8.52 -4.56 12.47
C LEU A 215 9.35 -5.72 13.01
N SER A 216 8.90 -6.97 12.83
CA SER A 216 9.67 -8.15 13.22
C SER A 216 10.97 -8.26 12.43
N LEU A 217 10.94 -8.04 11.12
CA LEU A 217 12.14 -8.04 10.27
C LEU A 217 13.13 -6.98 10.72
N LEU A 218 12.66 -5.74 10.92
CA LEU A 218 13.50 -4.61 11.30
C LEU A 218 14.03 -4.74 12.74
N ARG A 219 13.26 -5.31 13.67
CA ARG A 219 13.74 -5.61 15.03
C ARG A 219 14.95 -6.55 15.05
N CYS A 220 15.00 -7.49 14.10
CA CYS A 220 16.13 -8.40 13.93
C CYS A 220 17.32 -7.75 13.19
N GLY A 221 17.23 -6.48 12.82
CA GLY A 221 18.26 -5.79 12.02
C GLY A 221 18.24 -6.16 10.55
N GLY A 222 17.12 -6.65 10.03
CA GLY A 222 16.98 -7.00 8.61
C GLY A 222 16.89 -5.79 7.68
N GLU A 223 16.83 -6.07 6.39
CA GLU A 223 16.74 -5.08 5.31
C GLU A 223 15.38 -5.14 4.62
N ALA A 224 14.70 -4.01 4.47
CA ALA A 224 13.42 -3.92 3.80
C ALA A 224 13.38 -2.78 2.79
N GLY A 225 12.75 -3.00 1.63
CA GLY A 225 12.35 -1.96 0.70
C GLY A 225 10.84 -1.77 0.73
N ILE A 226 10.35 -0.52 0.75
CA ILE A 226 8.92 -0.21 0.77
C ILE A 226 8.61 0.79 -0.32
N VAL A 227 7.59 0.48 -1.11
CA VAL A 227 7.04 1.42 -2.08
C VAL A 227 6.11 2.41 -1.38
N MET A 228 6.57 3.65 -1.34
CA MET A 228 5.89 4.83 -0.83
C MET A 228 4.87 5.26 -1.87
N GLY A 229 3.59 5.28 -1.51
CA GLY A 229 2.59 6.06 -2.25
C GLY A 229 2.57 5.87 -3.77
N GLY A 230 1.75 4.95 -4.24
CA GLY A 230 1.35 4.79 -5.64
C GLY A 230 0.99 3.33 -5.88
N GLY A 231 0.46 3.06 -7.05
CA GLY A 231 -0.50 2.00 -7.29
C GLY A 231 -1.82 2.65 -7.68
N VAL A 232 -2.80 1.86 -8.11
CA VAL A 232 -4.08 2.34 -8.66
C VAL A 232 -4.59 3.56 -7.88
N PRO A 233 -4.63 4.79 -8.47
CA PRO A 233 -4.91 6.04 -7.75
C PRO A 233 -6.17 5.98 -6.87
N GLN A 234 -7.19 5.25 -7.32
CA GLN A 234 -8.40 4.96 -6.55
C GLN A 234 -8.12 4.32 -5.18
N THR A 235 -7.22 3.33 -5.13
CA THR A 235 -6.83 2.67 -3.87
C THR A 235 -6.16 3.67 -2.95
N ALA A 236 -5.27 4.49 -3.51
CA ALA A 236 -4.52 5.43 -2.69
C ALA A 236 -5.42 6.53 -2.10
N ARG A 237 -6.27 7.12 -2.94
CA ARG A 237 -7.27 8.12 -2.56
C ARG A 237 -8.28 7.57 -1.54
N THR A 238 -8.77 6.35 -1.73
CA THR A 238 -9.78 5.79 -0.83
C THR A 238 -9.16 5.28 0.48
N LEU A 239 -8.05 4.53 0.44
CA LEU A 239 -7.49 3.92 1.65
C LEU A 239 -6.61 4.84 2.47
N TYR A 240 -5.88 5.73 1.82
CA TYR A 240 -4.90 6.55 2.53
C TYR A 240 -5.48 7.92 2.82
N THR A 241 -6.01 8.60 1.81
CA THR A 241 -6.52 9.97 1.98
C THR A 241 -7.76 10.02 2.87
N MET A 242 -8.79 9.20 2.60
CA MET A 242 -10.02 9.24 3.41
C MET A 242 -9.85 8.74 4.83
N ARG A 243 -9.06 7.69 5.01
CA ARG A 243 -8.82 7.15 6.35
C ARG A 243 -7.92 8.05 7.18
N GLU A 244 -7.09 8.87 6.54
CA GLU A 244 -6.37 9.93 7.23
C GLU A 244 -7.32 11.08 7.58
N PHE A 245 -8.15 11.53 6.64
CA PHE A 245 -9.17 12.55 6.88
C PHE A 245 -10.08 12.21 8.06
N LEU A 246 -10.75 11.04 8.05
CA LEU A 246 -11.60 10.59 9.15
C LEU A 246 -10.84 10.43 10.46
N TRP A 247 -9.54 10.15 10.40
CA TRP A 247 -8.70 10.06 11.59
C TRP A 247 -8.32 11.44 12.14
N ARG A 248 -8.09 12.44 11.28
CA ARG A 248 -7.88 13.83 11.69
C ARG A 248 -9.15 14.40 12.31
N LEU A 249 -10.32 14.24 11.67
CA LEU A 249 -11.62 14.57 12.27
C LEU A 249 -11.82 13.93 13.64
N ARG A 250 -11.48 12.63 13.76
CA ARG A 250 -11.57 11.93 15.04
C ARG A 250 -10.66 12.52 16.12
N ARG A 251 -9.52 13.13 15.75
CA ARG A 251 -8.59 13.76 16.71
C ARG A 251 -8.99 15.19 17.07
N SER A 252 -9.61 15.90 16.15
CA SER A 252 -10.12 17.27 16.36
C SER A 252 -11.53 17.29 16.95
N ARG A 253 -12.19 16.12 17.07
CA ARG A 253 -13.51 16.00 17.69
C ARG A 253 -13.55 16.59 19.11
N ASP A 254 -14.72 17.06 19.50
CA ASP A 254 -15.01 17.45 20.88
C ASP A 254 -14.79 16.26 21.84
N GLU A 255 -14.16 16.51 22.99
CA GLU A 255 -13.82 15.49 23.98
C GLU A 255 -15.05 14.69 24.47
N GLY A 256 -16.24 15.29 24.45
CA GLY A 256 -17.52 14.67 24.81
C GLY A 256 -18.19 13.81 23.73
N VAL A 257 -17.59 13.68 22.53
CA VAL A 257 -18.16 12.90 21.42
C VAL A 257 -17.55 11.50 21.36
N GLY A 258 -18.17 10.59 22.11
CA GLY A 258 -17.85 9.17 22.07
C GLY A 258 -18.34 8.47 20.78
N PRO A 259 -17.81 7.27 20.46
CA PRO A 259 -18.16 6.53 19.24
C PRO A 259 -19.66 6.25 19.09
N ALA A 260 -20.34 5.89 20.18
CA ALA A 260 -21.78 5.62 20.16
C ALA A 260 -22.62 6.87 19.90
N ARG A 261 -22.19 8.02 20.45
CA ARG A 261 -22.85 9.31 20.21
C ARG A 261 -22.69 9.72 18.74
N ALA A 262 -21.47 9.65 18.21
CA ALA A 262 -21.21 9.97 16.82
C ALA A 262 -22.00 9.07 15.86
N LEU A 263 -22.13 7.78 16.16
CA LEU A 263 -22.93 6.87 15.34
C LEU A 263 -24.43 7.19 15.38
N ARG A 264 -24.99 7.51 16.55
CA ARG A 264 -26.40 7.93 16.66
C ARG A 264 -26.65 9.21 15.88
N GLU A 265 -25.75 10.17 16.02
CA GLU A 265 -25.86 11.45 15.33
C GLU A 265 -25.75 11.28 13.82
N LEU A 266 -24.82 10.45 13.33
CA LEU A 266 -24.71 10.17 11.90
C LEU A 266 -25.97 9.54 11.33
N ARG A 267 -26.62 8.63 12.06
CA ARG A 267 -27.93 8.06 11.66
C ARG A 267 -29.02 9.14 11.58
N ARG A 268 -28.98 10.14 12.48
CA ARG A 268 -29.93 11.26 12.45
C ARG A 268 -29.68 12.19 11.26
N LEU A 269 -28.42 12.44 10.93
CA LEU A 269 -28.00 13.37 9.88
C LEU A 269 -28.12 12.80 8.47
N SER A 270 -28.06 11.47 8.31
CA SER A 270 -28.02 10.83 6.99
C SER A 270 -28.90 9.59 6.92
N THR A 271 -30.01 9.69 6.18
CA THR A 271 -30.85 8.55 5.80
C THR A 271 -30.09 7.55 4.92
N ASP A 272 -29.25 8.05 4.02
CA ASP A 272 -28.40 7.22 3.16
C ASP A 272 -27.44 6.34 3.97
N PHE A 273 -26.93 6.82 5.11
CA PHE A 273 -26.14 5.99 6.02
C PHE A 273 -26.97 4.88 6.67
N ILE A 274 -28.23 5.14 7.03
CA ILE A 274 -29.13 4.10 7.56
C ILE A 274 -29.38 3.01 6.50
N GLU A 275 -29.64 3.41 5.26
CA GLU A 275 -29.81 2.47 4.15
C GLU A 275 -28.54 1.63 3.94
N PHE A 276 -27.36 2.26 4.01
CA PHE A 276 -26.08 1.56 3.93
C PHE A 276 -25.96 0.47 5.00
N LEU A 277 -26.34 0.75 6.24
CA LEU A 277 -26.31 -0.24 7.32
C LEU A 277 -27.25 -1.43 7.09
N HIS A 278 -28.37 -1.24 6.37
CA HIS A 278 -29.33 -2.30 6.08
C HIS A 278 -29.08 -3.03 4.75
N SER A 279 -28.15 -2.54 3.93
CA SER A 279 -27.87 -3.09 2.60
C SER A 279 -27.22 -4.48 2.59
N GLY A 280 -26.71 -4.95 3.73
CA GLY A 280 -25.89 -6.17 3.80
C GLY A 280 -24.50 -6.01 3.18
N ALA A 281 -24.07 -4.79 2.86
CA ALA A 281 -22.74 -4.52 2.30
C ALA A 281 -21.58 -4.82 3.27
N LEU A 282 -21.88 -4.92 4.58
CA LEU A 282 -20.94 -5.24 5.66
C LEU A 282 -21.45 -6.43 6.46
N SER A 283 -20.53 -7.14 7.13
CA SER A 283 -20.93 -8.22 8.04
C SER A 283 -21.44 -7.65 9.37
N PRO A 284 -22.23 -8.43 10.16
CA PRO A 284 -22.71 -8.01 11.48
C PRO A 284 -21.60 -7.58 12.45
N GLU A 285 -20.41 -8.17 12.37
CA GLU A 285 -19.28 -7.83 13.25
C GLU A 285 -18.76 -6.40 13.00
N ALA A 286 -18.83 -5.90 11.76
CA ALA A 286 -18.44 -4.54 11.45
C ALA A 286 -19.28 -3.50 12.21
N HIS A 287 -20.53 -3.85 12.58
CA HIS A 287 -21.43 -2.98 13.33
C HIS A 287 -20.98 -2.73 14.77
N ARG A 288 -20.01 -3.50 15.28
CA ARG A 288 -19.46 -3.32 16.63
C ARG A 288 -18.49 -2.14 16.74
N ASN A 289 -18.08 -1.53 15.62
CA ASN A 289 -17.12 -0.43 15.61
C ASN A 289 -17.62 0.74 14.76
N ALA A 290 -18.12 1.79 15.43
CA ALA A 290 -18.65 3.00 14.79
C ALA A 290 -17.66 3.64 13.79
N TRP A 291 -16.38 3.70 14.14
CA TRP A 291 -15.37 4.30 13.24
C TRP A 291 -15.16 3.45 11.99
N ARG A 292 -15.20 2.12 12.13
CA ARG A 292 -15.11 1.22 10.98
C ARG A 292 -16.31 1.36 10.07
N LEU A 293 -17.52 1.52 10.61
CA LEU A 293 -18.73 1.77 9.83
C LEU A 293 -18.63 3.07 9.03
N MET A 294 -18.14 4.15 9.64
CA MET A 294 -17.91 5.43 8.95
C MET A 294 -16.85 5.28 7.86
N GLU A 295 -15.69 4.66 8.15
CA GLU A 295 -14.66 4.37 7.15
C GLU A 295 -15.23 3.56 5.96
N ALA A 296 -16.06 2.56 6.25
CA ALA A 296 -16.65 1.69 5.23
C ALA A 296 -17.71 2.39 4.39
N TRP A 297 -18.57 3.19 5.00
CA TRP A 297 -19.57 3.99 4.28
C TRP A 297 -18.89 4.97 3.34
N ILE A 298 -17.96 5.77 3.84
CA ILE A 298 -17.20 6.73 3.03
C ILE A 298 -16.42 6.03 1.91
N ALA A 299 -15.81 4.87 2.18
CA ALA A 299 -15.17 4.08 1.13
C ALA A 299 -16.17 3.66 0.04
N ALA A 300 -17.35 3.17 0.42
CA ALA A 300 -18.38 2.75 -0.53
C ALA A 300 -18.93 3.91 -1.39
N GLN A 301 -19.04 5.11 -0.82
CA GLN A 301 -19.42 6.34 -1.55
C GLN A 301 -18.37 6.68 -2.60
N ILE A 302 -17.10 6.77 -2.18
CA ILE A 302 -15.98 7.25 -3.02
C ILE A 302 -15.62 6.29 -4.12
N THR A 303 -15.68 4.99 -3.85
CA THR A 303 -15.47 3.99 -4.89
C THR A 303 -16.65 3.90 -5.86
N GLY A 304 -17.75 4.61 -5.58
CA GLY A 304 -18.98 4.56 -6.34
C GLY A 304 -19.73 3.23 -6.21
N GLU A 305 -19.27 2.30 -5.37
CA GLU A 305 -19.91 0.99 -5.20
C GLU A 305 -21.32 1.12 -4.62
N TRP A 306 -21.51 2.11 -3.74
CA TRP A 306 -22.81 2.38 -3.15
C TRP A 306 -23.82 2.93 -4.16
N HIS A 307 -23.39 3.92 -4.94
CA HIS A 307 -24.18 4.52 -6.02
C HIS A 307 -24.50 3.53 -7.14
N ALA A 308 -23.51 2.75 -7.52
CA ALA A 308 -23.64 1.72 -8.52
C ALA A 308 -24.73 0.69 -8.22
N ALA A 309 -24.90 0.30 -6.96
CA ALA A 309 -25.94 -0.63 -6.54
C ALA A 309 -27.36 -0.06 -6.79
N ARG A 310 -27.46 1.26 -6.96
CA ARG A 310 -28.69 2.02 -7.27
C ARG A 310 -28.77 2.48 -8.73
N GLY A 311 -27.84 2.06 -9.59
CA GLY A 311 -27.79 2.47 -10.99
C GLY A 311 -27.20 3.86 -11.23
N GLU A 312 -26.67 4.51 -10.20
CA GLU A 312 -25.99 5.80 -10.30
C GLU A 312 -24.50 5.61 -10.68
N ARG A 313 -23.94 6.57 -11.41
CA ARG A 313 -22.52 6.59 -11.75
C ARG A 313 -21.79 7.57 -10.85
N SER A 314 -20.84 7.07 -10.06
CA SER A 314 -19.83 7.89 -9.37
C SER A 314 -18.44 7.42 -9.80
N LEU A 315 -17.58 8.38 -10.12
CA LEU A 315 -16.21 8.15 -10.59
C LEU A 315 -15.18 8.93 -9.76
N ASP A 316 -15.57 9.40 -8.57
CA ASP A 316 -14.79 10.35 -7.76
C ASP A 316 -13.36 9.86 -7.49
N ALA A 317 -13.20 8.59 -7.10
CA ALA A 317 -11.88 8.02 -6.87
C ALA A 317 -11.00 7.96 -8.13
N TYR A 318 -11.60 7.97 -9.33
CA TYR A 318 -10.88 7.98 -10.60
C TYR A 318 -10.49 9.39 -11.01
N THR A 319 -11.43 10.33 -10.96
CA THR A 319 -11.23 11.71 -11.41
C THR A 319 -10.37 12.52 -10.44
N GLY A 320 -10.20 12.05 -9.19
CA GLY A 320 -9.53 12.84 -8.16
C GLY A 320 -10.34 14.06 -7.75
N SER A 321 -11.65 14.06 -8.04
CA SER A 321 -12.61 15.09 -7.64
C SER A 321 -13.64 14.47 -6.71
N VAL A 322 -13.98 15.17 -5.64
CA VAL A 322 -15.00 14.71 -4.69
C VAL A 322 -16.36 15.30 -5.10
N SER A 323 -17.34 14.45 -5.40
CA SER A 323 -18.71 14.88 -5.74
C SER A 323 -19.41 15.55 -4.57
N SER A 324 -20.49 16.28 -4.86
CA SER A 324 -21.37 16.85 -3.83
C SER A 324 -21.92 15.80 -2.88
N THR A 325 -22.20 14.59 -3.38
CA THR A 325 -22.73 13.49 -2.57
C THR A 325 -21.70 12.96 -1.59
N VAL A 326 -20.47 12.70 -2.05
CA VAL A 326 -19.37 12.30 -1.16
C VAL A 326 -19.05 13.42 -0.16
N ARG A 327 -19.04 14.69 -0.62
CA ARG A 327 -18.84 15.84 0.26
C ARG A 327 -19.88 15.89 1.38
N ALA A 328 -21.16 15.70 1.05
CA ALA A 328 -22.24 15.66 2.03
C ALA A 328 -22.06 14.50 3.03
N ALA A 329 -21.64 13.32 2.57
CA ALA A 329 -21.38 12.17 3.44
C ALA A 329 -20.20 12.43 4.41
N LEU A 330 -19.13 13.05 3.92
CA LEU A 330 -17.97 13.47 4.73
C LEU A 330 -18.35 14.56 5.74
N GLN A 331 -19.15 15.54 5.31
CA GLN A 331 -19.65 16.61 6.18
C GLN A 331 -20.56 16.06 7.29
N ALA A 332 -21.44 15.12 6.96
CA ALA A 332 -22.26 14.42 7.95
C ALA A 332 -21.39 13.65 8.97
N CYS A 333 -20.29 13.01 8.53
CA CYS A 333 -19.33 12.40 9.45
C CYS A 333 -18.68 13.44 10.38
N ALA A 334 -18.25 14.59 9.84
CA ALA A 334 -17.63 15.66 10.62
C ALA A 334 -18.59 16.25 11.66
N GLN A 335 -19.82 16.58 11.24
CA GLN A 335 -20.88 17.07 12.14
C GLN A 335 -21.23 16.04 13.22
N ALA A 336 -21.32 14.76 12.85
CA ALA A 336 -21.54 13.67 13.81
C ALA A 336 -20.41 13.53 14.84
N MET A 337 -19.17 13.90 14.47
CA MET A 337 -18.04 13.97 15.38
C MET A 337 -17.96 15.29 16.16
N GLY A 338 -18.91 16.21 16.00
CA GLY A 338 -18.90 17.51 16.66
C GLY A 338 -17.88 18.48 16.08
N CYS A 339 -17.37 18.24 14.87
CA CYS A 339 -16.45 19.19 14.24
C CYS A 339 -17.20 20.47 13.86
N GLY A 340 -16.73 21.61 14.36
CA GLY A 340 -17.24 22.93 13.97
C GLY A 340 -16.96 23.26 12.51
N GLU A 341 -17.67 24.27 11.98
CA GLU A 341 -17.59 24.67 10.58
C GLU A 341 -16.17 25.07 10.14
N ALA A 342 -15.45 25.83 10.97
CA ALA A 342 -14.07 26.22 10.68
C ALA A 342 -13.13 25.02 10.54
N ALA A 343 -13.19 24.08 11.49
CA ALA A 343 -12.37 22.86 11.45
C ALA A 343 -12.73 21.96 10.26
N TRP A 344 -14.03 21.89 9.89
CA TRP A 344 -14.46 21.20 8.69
C TRP A 344 -13.88 21.83 7.43
N ASN A 345 -13.92 23.16 7.29
CA ASN A 345 -13.43 23.85 6.09
C ASN A 345 -11.92 23.64 5.91
N GLU A 346 -11.13 23.77 6.98
CA GLU A 346 -9.69 23.51 6.94
C GLU A 346 -9.39 22.05 6.53
N GLU A 347 -10.05 21.08 7.17
CA GLU A 347 -9.85 19.67 6.87
C GLU A 347 -10.33 19.30 5.46
N TRP A 348 -11.38 19.96 4.97
CA TRP A 348 -11.92 19.78 3.63
C TRP A 348 -10.98 20.32 2.55
N GLU A 349 -10.40 21.51 2.73
CA GLU A 349 -9.39 22.05 1.80
C GLU A 349 -8.17 21.12 1.72
N ALA A 350 -7.65 20.70 2.88
CA ALA A 350 -6.55 19.75 2.94
C ALA A 350 -6.91 18.39 2.30
N LEU A 351 -8.17 17.97 2.41
CA LEU A 351 -8.67 16.76 1.77
C LEU A 351 -8.70 16.91 0.24
N GLN A 352 -9.20 18.02 -0.27
CA GLN A 352 -9.31 18.26 -1.72
C GLN A 352 -7.93 18.30 -2.38
N GLU A 353 -6.98 19.03 -1.78
CA GLU A 353 -5.60 19.08 -2.25
C GLU A 353 -5.00 17.68 -2.32
N GLU A 354 -5.19 16.88 -1.27
CA GLU A 354 -4.64 15.54 -1.17
C GLU A 354 -5.32 14.53 -2.10
N PHE A 355 -6.63 14.67 -2.32
CA PHE A 355 -7.41 13.78 -3.17
C PHE A 355 -7.14 14.00 -4.66
N HIS A 356 -6.75 15.22 -5.04
CA HIS A 356 -6.39 15.55 -6.41
C HIS A 356 -5.07 14.87 -6.86
N ARG A 357 -4.15 14.63 -5.92
CA ARG A 357 -2.86 13.99 -6.20
C ARG A 357 -3.07 12.57 -6.76
N GLU A 358 -2.23 12.19 -7.72
CA GLU A 358 -2.19 10.81 -8.24
C GLU A 358 -1.66 9.83 -7.17
N THR A 359 -0.67 10.28 -6.39
CA THR A 359 -0.07 9.53 -5.29
C THR A 359 -0.23 10.30 -3.96
N PRO A 360 -1.38 10.17 -3.28
CA PRO A 360 -1.59 10.84 -2.02
C PRO A 360 -0.56 10.51 -0.93
N TYR A 361 -0.20 11.52 -0.14
CA TYR A 361 0.62 11.48 1.04
C TYR A 361 0.02 10.56 2.11
N ARG A 362 0.85 9.67 2.65
CA ARG A 362 0.45 8.69 3.66
C ARG A 362 0.86 9.10 5.08
N GLY A 363 0.49 10.30 5.51
CA GLY A 363 0.87 10.86 6.82
C GLY A 363 0.62 9.92 8.00
N ARG A 364 -0.55 9.27 8.03
CA ARG A 364 -0.88 8.24 9.02
C ARG A 364 0.12 7.10 9.05
N PHE A 365 0.42 6.55 7.86
CA PHE A 365 1.28 5.40 7.71
C PHE A 365 2.67 5.74 8.21
N PHE A 366 3.22 6.89 7.81
CA PHE A 366 4.54 7.33 8.29
C PHE A 366 4.56 7.61 9.78
N ARG A 367 3.50 8.20 10.34
CA ARG A 367 3.40 8.42 11.78
C ARG A 367 3.37 7.11 12.56
N VAL A 368 2.57 6.15 12.08
CA VAL A 368 2.50 4.82 12.71
C VAL A 368 3.82 4.09 12.52
N LEU A 369 4.40 4.11 11.33
CA LEU A 369 5.68 3.47 11.02
C LEU A 369 6.78 4.08 11.88
N ALA A 370 7.00 5.39 11.84
CA ALA A 370 7.96 6.12 12.66
C ALA A 370 7.86 5.76 14.14
N ARG A 371 6.68 5.93 14.75
CA ARG A 371 6.44 5.60 16.17
C ARG A 371 6.72 4.14 16.49
N ARG A 372 6.36 3.24 15.57
CA ARG A 372 6.60 1.81 15.77
C ARG A 372 8.09 1.47 15.62
N LEU A 373 8.79 2.09 14.66
CA LEU A 373 10.21 1.90 14.40
C LEU A 373 11.07 2.43 15.56
N THR A 374 10.77 3.63 16.07
CA THR A 374 11.46 4.16 17.25
C THR A 374 11.21 3.29 18.47
N ALA A 375 9.98 2.81 18.66
CA ALA A 375 9.63 1.86 19.74
C ALA A 375 10.24 0.46 19.58
N ILE A 376 10.86 0.10 18.45
CA ILE A 376 11.63 -1.16 18.34
C ILE A 376 12.84 -1.11 19.28
N GLY A 377 13.36 0.09 19.58
CA GLY A 377 14.61 0.26 20.29
C GLY A 377 15.77 -0.33 19.49
N ARG A 378 15.71 -0.36 18.15
CA ARG A 378 16.82 -0.71 17.26
C ARG A 378 17.03 0.44 16.27
N PRO A 379 18.27 0.93 16.09
CA PRO A 379 18.54 1.94 15.07
C PRO A 379 18.09 1.47 13.68
N VAL A 380 17.40 2.36 12.96
CA VAL A 380 16.98 2.11 11.58
C VAL A 380 17.61 3.16 10.68
N LEU A 381 18.37 2.72 9.69
CA LEU A 381 18.90 3.59 8.65
C LEU A 381 17.92 3.61 7.47
N LEU A 382 17.33 4.78 7.22
CA LEU A 382 16.45 5.02 6.09
C LEU A 382 17.25 5.41 4.85
N LEU A 383 16.90 4.81 3.71
CA LEU A 383 17.43 5.14 2.39
C LEU A 383 16.29 5.62 1.49
N PRO A 384 16.22 6.90 1.13
CA PRO A 384 15.24 7.37 0.18
C PRO A 384 15.66 7.05 -1.25
N LEU A 385 14.74 6.57 -2.08
CA LEU A 385 14.93 6.42 -3.52
C LEU A 385 13.79 7.11 -4.27
N ALA A 386 14.11 8.04 -5.15
CA ALA A 386 13.15 8.69 -6.03
C ALA A 386 13.45 8.39 -7.50
N HIS A 387 12.43 8.48 -8.34
CA HIS A 387 12.61 8.64 -9.78
C HIS A 387 12.39 10.11 -10.16
N ARG A 388 12.98 10.54 -11.26
CA ARG A 388 12.77 11.86 -11.85
C ARG A 388 12.66 11.73 -13.35
N PHE A 389 11.63 12.33 -13.92
CA PHE A 389 11.47 12.47 -15.35
C PHE A 389 12.28 13.66 -15.85
N ASP A 390 12.99 13.50 -16.97
CA ASP A 390 13.62 14.59 -17.68
C ASP A 390 12.57 15.31 -18.53
N PRO A 391 12.25 16.58 -18.23
CA PRO A 391 11.26 17.34 -18.99
C PRO A 391 11.69 17.64 -20.43
N GLN A 392 12.96 17.45 -20.78
CA GLN A 392 13.48 17.73 -22.12
C GLN A 392 13.36 16.53 -23.08
N VAL A 393 13.02 15.34 -22.58
CA VAL A 393 12.88 14.16 -23.43
C VAL A 393 11.48 14.14 -24.06
N GLU A 394 11.42 14.22 -25.38
CA GLU A 394 10.16 14.21 -26.11
C GLU A 394 9.40 12.88 -25.89
N PRO A 395 8.06 12.90 -25.88
CA PRO A 395 7.25 11.69 -25.79
C PRO A 395 7.55 10.74 -26.97
N GLY A 396 8.39 9.73 -26.73
CA GLY A 396 8.80 8.75 -27.74
C GLY A 396 10.24 8.24 -27.62
N ASP A 397 11.11 8.94 -26.89
CA ASP A 397 12.48 8.49 -26.60
C ASP A 397 12.53 7.80 -25.22
N GLU A 398 11.87 6.64 -25.16
CA GLU A 398 11.39 5.98 -23.93
C GLU A 398 12.48 5.50 -22.96
N ALA A 399 13.74 5.45 -23.39
CA ALA A 399 14.87 4.97 -22.58
C ALA A 399 15.71 6.10 -21.94
N GLY A 400 15.62 7.34 -22.43
CA GLY A 400 16.52 8.44 -22.04
C GLY A 400 16.01 9.36 -20.94
N GLY A 401 14.70 9.36 -20.66
CA GLY A 401 14.04 10.41 -19.88
C GLY A 401 13.82 10.14 -18.40
N VAL A 402 14.42 9.10 -17.82
CA VAL A 402 14.21 8.79 -16.39
C VAL A 402 15.54 8.57 -15.68
N SER A 403 15.73 9.25 -14.56
CA SER A 403 16.85 9.01 -13.64
C SER A 403 16.35 8.55 -12.28
N LEU A 404 17.10 7.66 -11.64
CA LEU A 404 16.91 7.30 -10.24
C LEU A 404 17.86 8.13 -9.38
N ARG A 405 17.38 8.59 -8.22
CA ARG A 405 18.14 9.45 -7.31
C ARG A 405 18.00 8.97 -5.88
N TRP A 406 19.12 8.72 -5.23
CA TRP A 406 19.15 8.44 -3.80
C TRP A 406 19.10 9.74 -3.00
N GLY A 407 18.25 9.77 -1.98
CA GLY A 407 18.25 10.85 -0.99
C GLY A 407 19.29 10.60 0.11
N GLU A 408 19.61 11.63 0.88
CA GLU A 408 20.53 11.48 2.01
C GLU A 408 20.02 10.41 3.01
N PRO A 409 20.92 9.56 3.53
CA PRO A 409 20.55 8.54 4.49
C PRO A 409 20.13 9.17 5.81
N ILE A 410 19.03 8.69 6.40
CA ILE A 410 18.48 9.24 7.65
C ILE A 410 18.52 8.19 8.74
N LEU A 411 19.17 8.51 9.87
CA LEU A 411 19.11 7.67 11.06
C LEU A 411 17.82 7.93 11.83
N LEU A 412 17.03 6.87 12.02
CA LEU A 412 15.94 6.87 13.00
C LEU A 412 16.44 6.27 14.31
N ASN A 413 16.48 7.11 15.33
CA ASN A 413 16.74 6.75 16.73
C ASN A 413 15.59 7.29 17.60
N GLU A 414 15.72 7.16 18.92
CA GLU A 414 14.71 7.61 19.89
C GLU A 414 14.48 9.14 19.82
N ASP A 415 15.48 9.88 19.39
CA ASP A 415 15.45 11.35 19.24
C ASP A 415 14.99 11.82 17.86
N ALA A 416 14.68 10.91 16.94
CA ALA A 416 14.33 11.28 15.57
C ALA A 416 13.01 12.05 15.54
N ASP A 417 13.08 13.31 15.09
CA ASP A 417 11.91 14.16 14.92
C ASP A 417 10.98 13.57 13.84
N PHE A 418 9.70 13.42 14.20
CA PHE A 418 8.65 13.01 13.27
C PHE A 418 8.58 13.94 12.05
N ASP A 419 8.92 15.22 12.22
CA ASP A 419 8.92 16.18 11.13
C ASP A 419 9.98 15.90 10.07
N SER A 420 11.11 15.31 10.43
CA SER A 420 12.13 14.87 9.46
C SER A 420 11.62 13.74 8.57
N ILE A 421 10.94 12.75 9.16
CA ILE A 421 10.32 11.64 8.40
C ILE A 421 9.16 12.14 7.55
N ARG A 422 8.36 13.07 8.08
CA ARG A 422 7.26 13.71 7.36
C ARG A 422 7.77 14.46 6.14
N THR A 423 8.78 15.30 6.32
CA THR A 423 9.40 16.09 5.25
C THR A 423 10.01 15.19 4.19
N LEU A 424 10.71 14.12 4.59
CA LEU A 424 11.24 13.14 3.65
C LEU A 424 10.12 12.49 2.83
N ALA A 425 9.09 11.99 3.49
CA ALA A 425 7.98 11.32 2.82
C ALA A 425 7.18 12.27 1.91
N GLN A 426 7.08 13.56 2.27
CA GLN A 426 6.53 14.60 1.41
C GLN A 426 7.44 14.87 0.21
N GLY A 427 8.76 14.92 0.40
CA GLY A 427 9.74 15.06 -0.68
C GLY A 427 9.65 13.92 -1.68
N LEU A 428 9.61 12.67 -1.20
CA LEU A 428 9.43 11.48 -2.03
C LEU A 428 8.09 11.48 -2.78
N ALA A 429 7.01 11.95 -2.14
CA ALA A 429 5.70 12.08 -2.79
C ALA A 429 5.65 13.23 -3.81
N ARG A 430 6.43 14.31 -3.61
CA ARG A 430 6.54 15.45 -4.53
C ARG A 430 7.41 15.13 -5.75
N ALA A 431 8.45 14.31 -5.58
CA ALA A 431 9.31 13.85 -6.68
C ALA A 431 8.53 13.10 -7.78
N ASN A 432 7.35 12.56 -7.47
CA ASN A 432 6.44 11.96 -8.46
C ASN A 432 5.85 12.98 -9.47
N PHE A 433 5.99 14.30 -9.25
CA PHE A 433 5.27 15.32 -10.02
C PHE A 433 6.15 16.47 -10.54
N SER A 434 7.48 16.39 -10.41
CA SER A 434 8.41 17.45 -10.80
C SER A 434 9.33 17.07 -11.95
#